data_AF-A0A6G2K781-F1
#
_entry.id   AF-A0A6G2K781-F1
#
_cell.length_a   1.000
_cell.length_b   1.000
_cell.length_c   1.000
_cell.angle_alpha   90.00
_cell.angle_beta   90.00
_cell.angle_gamma   90.00
#
_symmetry.space_group_name_H-M   'P 1'
#
loop_
_entity.id
_entity.type
_entity.pdbx_description
1 polymer ?
#
loop_
_entity_poly.entity_id
_entity_poly.type
_entity_poly.pdbx_seq_one_letter_code
_entity_poly.pdbx_strand_id
1 'polypeptide(L)'
;MNLIGHSEDVIRFMFGPKTGLTPAVVAFACADFAARTGVQGEVSIARLAVEQGSVGNAFKMNEADLADSLKAFCSDATIMSVSRINGEPHLVFKGDIKEAAKTVLEASYVKSSKRVLMGTI
;
A
#
# COMPACT_ATOMS: atom_id res chain seq x y z
N MET A 1 -12.60 -8.97 -1.94
CA MET A 1 -11.38 -9.01 -1.12
C MET A 1 -11.61 -10.01 0.00
N ASN A 2 -10.79 -11.05 0.14
CA ASN A 2 -10.95 -12.07 1.19
C ASN A 2 -9.78 -11.97 2.19
N LEU A 3 -10.07 -11.48 3.40
CA LEU A 3 -9.10 -11.40 4.50
C LEU A 3 -9.20 -12.60 5.42
N ILE A 4 -10.39 -13.19 5.53
CA ILE A 4 -10.69 -14.32 6.40
C ILE A 4 -11.07 -15.50 5.53
N GLY A 5 -10.41 -16.63 5.76
CA GLY A 5 -10.74 -17.91 5.17
C GLY A 5 -11.41 -18.80 6.20
N HIS A 6 -12.41 -19.56 5.75
CA HIS A 6 -13.07 -20.60 6.54
C HIS A 6 -12.64 -21.97 6.01
N SER A 7 -12.21 -22.84 6.92
CA SER A 7 -12.12 -24.29 6.78
C SER A 7 -13.02 -24.89 7.86
N GLU A 8 -13.51 -26.12 7.68
CA GLU A 8 -14.60 -26.74 8.48
C GLU A 8 -14.70 -26.25 9.94
N ASP A 9 -13.60 -26.27 10.71
CA ASP A 9 -13.55 -25.75 12.10
C ASP A 9 -12.51 -24.64 12.36
N VAL A 10 -11.91 -24.06 11.30
CA VAL A 10 -10.80 -23.10 11.43
C VAL A 10 -11.08 -21.80 10.68
N ILE A 11 -11.04 -20.70 11.43
CA ILE A 11 -11.03 -19.33 10.89
C ILE A 11 -9.57 -18.85 10.87
N ARG A 12 -9.08 -18.45 9.69
CA ARG A 12 -7.70 -17.96 9.54
C ARG A 12 -7.61 -16.71 8.68
N PHE A 13 -6.58 -15.90 8.94
CA PHE A 13 -6.21 -14.83 8.03
C PHE A 13 -5.58 -15.39 6.75
N MET A 14 -6.05 -14.92 5.61
CA MET A 14 -5.51 -15.28 4.31
C MET A 14 -4.38 -14.33 3.95
N PHE A 15 -3.14 -14.84 3.90
CA PHE A 15 -1.99 -14.08 3.39
C PHE A 15 -1.86 -14.21 1.87
N GLY A 16 -1.38 -13.17 1.22
CA GLY A 16 -1.07 -13.18 -0.21
C GLY A 16 -1.59 -11.95 -0.97
N PRO A 17 -1.47 -11.96 -2.31
CA PRO A 17 -1.94 -10.87 -3.16
C PRO A 17 -3.42 -10.54 -2.94
N LYS A 18 -3.74 -9.24 -2.88
CA LYS A 18 -5.11 -8.75 -2.69
C LYS A 18 -5.65 -8.17 -3.99
N THR A 19 -6.25 -9.03 -4.83
CA THR A 19 -6.79 -8.65 -6.16
C THR A 19 -7.87 -7.56 -6.13
N GLY A 20 -8.60 -7.44 -5.03
CA GLY A 20 -9.60 -6.37 -4.83
C GLY A 20 -9.04 -5.08 -4.23
N LEU A 21 -7.74 -5.03 -3.92
CA LEU A 21 -7.08 -3.88 -3.33
C LEU A 21 -6.23 -3.19 -4.39
N THR A 22 -6.48 -1.90 -4.61
CA THR A 22 -5.73 -1.17 -5.65
C THR A 22 -4.33 -0.79 -5.15
N PRO A 23 -3.33 -0.69 -6.04
CA PRO A 23 -2.00 -0.21 -5.69
C PRO A 23 -1.99 1.15 -4.98
N ALA A 24 -2.93 2.05 -5.34
CA ALA A 24 -3.06 3.35 -4.72
C ALA A 24 -3.50 3.27 -3.23
N VAL A 25 -4.42 2.38 -2.89
CA VAL A 25 -4.84 2.19 -1.48
C VAL A 25 -3.70 1.63 -0.65
N VAL A 26 -2.90 0.71 -1.23
CA VAL A 26 -1.69 0.18 -0.57
C VAL A 26 -0.68 1.30 -0.33
N ALA A 27 -0.36 2.10 -1.36
CA ALA A 27 0.58 3.20 -1.25
C ALA A 27 0.13 4.26 -0.22
N PHE A 28 -1.16 4.60 -0.21
CA PHE A 28 -1.75 5.48 0.81
C PHE A 28 -1.54 4.92 2.23
N ALA A 29 -1.91 3.66 2.46
CA ALA A 29 -1.78 3.05 3.79
C ALA A 29 -0.31 3.00 4.25
N CYS A 30 0.64 2.76 3.33
CA CYS A 30 2.07 2.76 3.65
C CYS A 30 2.54 4.16 4.03
N ALA A 31 2.10 5.19 3.30
CA ALA A 31 2.42 6.59 3.60
C ALA A 31 1.80 7.06 4.92
N ASP A 32 0.54 6.71 5.19
CA ASP A 32 -0.14 7.02 6.46
C ASP A 32 0.55 6.35 7.65
N PHE A 33 0.92 5.07 7.53
CA PHE A 33 1.72 4.38 8.55
C PHE A 33 3.07 5.06 8.76
N ALA A 34 3.79 5.39 7.68
CA ALA A 34 5.07 6.10 7.76
C ALA A 34 4.92 7.46 8.47
N ALA A 35 3.89 8.23 8.12
CA ALA A 35 3.62 9.53 8.74
C ALA A 35 3.33 9.41 10.25
N ARG A 36 2.66 8.34 10.70
CA ARG A 36 2.34 8.10 12.11
C ARG A 36 3.54 7.61 12.93
N THR A 37 4.49 6.95 12.28
CA THR A 37 5.69 6.37 12.94
C THR A 37 6.89 7.30 12.95
N GLY A 38 6.75 8.52 12.40
CA GLY A 38 7.77 9.57 12.47
C GLY A 38 9.00 9.32 11.60
N VAL A 39 8.94 8.37 10.66
CA VAL A 39 10.00 8.21 9.65
C VAL A 39 10.09 9.44 8.77
N GLN A 40 11.31 9.73 8.30
CA GLN A 40 11.58 10.88 7.45
C GLN A 40 12.07 10.41 6.09
N GLY A 41 11.38 10.84 5.03
CA GLY A 41 11.78 10.62 3.64
C GLY A 41 11.59 9.20 3.12
N GLU A 42 11.73 8.17 3.95
CA GLU A 42 11.66 6.77 3.49
C GLU A 42 11.29 5.78 4.59
N VAL A 43 10.91 4.57 4.16
CA VAL A 43 10.66 3.43 5.03
C VAL A 43 10.96 2.13 4.28
N SER A 44 11.61 1.16 4.93
CA SER A 44 11.87 -0.14 4.30
C SER A 44 10.57 -0.91 4.07
N ILE A 45 10.47 -1.62 2.94
CA ILE A 45 9.29 -2.43 2.62
C ILE A 45 9.17 -3.61 3.59
N ALA A 46 10.29 -4.16 4.06
CA ALA A 46 10.32 -5.16 5.14
C ALA A 46 9.60 -4.65 6.39
N ARG A 47 9.88 -3.43 6.86
CA ARG A 47 9.19 -2.82 8.00
C ARG A 47 7.69 -2.67 7.75
N LEU A 48 7.31 -2.20 6.56
CA LEU A 48 5.91 -2.08 6.16
C LEU A 48 5.17 -3.44 6.08
N ALA A 49 5.89 -4.55 5.93
CA ALA A 49 5.33 -5.88 5.84
C ALA A 49 5.10 -6.53 7.22
N VAL A 50 6.03 -6.33 8.16
CA VAL A 50 6.07 -7.14 9.40
C VAL A 50 5.81 -6.36 10.68
N GLU A 51 5.99 -5.03 10.70
CA GLU A 51 5.85 -4.25 11.93
C GLU A 51 4.40 -4.27 12.43
N GLN A 52 4.22 -4.24 13.75
CA GLN A 52 2.88 -4.20 14.34
C GLN A 52 2.15 -2.92 13.90
N GLY A 53 0.93 -3.08 13.38
CA GLY A 53 0.15 -1.96 12.84
C GLY A 53 0.55 -1.53 11.43
N SER A 54 1.56 -2.15 10.83
CA SER A 54 1.94 -1.91 9.44
C SER A 54 0.95 -2.50 8.43
N VAL A 55 1.12 -2.11 7.17
CA VAL A 55 0.22 -2.43 6.07
C VAL A 55 0.21 -3.93 5.76
N GLY A 56 1.35 -4.61 5.80
CA GLY A 56 1.42 -6.05 5.60
C GLY A 56 0.59 -6.81 6.63
N ASN A 57 0.63 -6.38 7.89
CA ASN A 57 -0.20 -6.94 8.94
C ASN A 57 -1.68 -6.57 8.84
N ALA A 58 -1.99 -5.33 8.40
CA ALA A 58 -3.37 -4.87 8.24
C ALA A 58 -4.08 -5.55 7.07
N PHE A 59 -3.41 -5.67 5.92
CA PHE A 59 -3.95 -6.25 4.69
C PHE A 59 -3.58 -7.71 4.47
N LYS A 60 -2.78 -8.30 5.37
CA LYS A 60 -2.30 -9.69 5.26
C LYS A 60 -1.56 -9.90 3.93
N MET A 61 -0.63 -9.02 3.63
CA MET A 61 0.26 -9.07 2.46
C MET A 61 1.68 -9.37 2.94
N ASN A 62 2.40 -10.25 2.23
CA ASN A 62 3.81 -10.45 2.50
C ASN A 62 4.65 -9.32 1.86
N GLU A 63 5.95 -9.29 2.14
CA GLU A 63 6.85 -8.26 1.62
C GLU A 63 6.90 -8.21 0.08
N ALA A 64 6.90 -9.37 -0.58
CA ALA A 64 6.94 -9.44 -2.04
C ALA A 64 5.67 -8.86 -2.68
N ASP A 65 4.50 -9.25 -2.18
CA ASP A 65 3.20 -8.73 -2.63
C ASP A 65 3.11 -7.22 -2.42
N LEU A 66 3.63 -6.75 -1.29
CA LEU A 66 3.66 -5.32 -0.97
C LEU A 66 4.61 -4.57 -1.91
N ALA A 67 5.81 -5.10 -2.13
CA ALA A 67 6.79 -4.52 -3.05
C ALA A 67 6.23 -4.41 -4.47
N ASP A 68 5.57 -5.46 -4.97
CA ASP A 68 5.03 -5.47 -6.32
C ASP A 68 3.84 -4.51 -6.47
N SER A 69 2.97 -4.43 -5.46
CA SER A 69 1.92 -3.42 -5.42
C SER A 69 2.49 -2.00 -5.38
N LEU A 70 3.54 -1.74 -4.60
CA LEU A 70 4.16 -0.41 -4.52
C LEU A 70 4.88 -0.04 -5.82
N LYS A 71 5.57 -0.97 -6.47
CA LYS A 71 6.16 -0.77 -7.80
C LYS A 71 5.10 -0.43 -8.84
N ALA A 72 3.98 -1.16 -8.84
CA ALA A 72 2.86 -0.90 -9.76
C ALA A 72 2.22 0.49 -9.53
N PHE A 73 2.22 0.99 -8.30
CA PHE A 73 1.81 2.36 -8.03
C PHE A 73 2.86 3.39 -8.49
N CYS A 74 4.13 3.15 -8.18
CA CYS A 74 5.23 4.07 -8.45
C CYS A 74 5.64 4.14 -9.93
N SER A 75 5.23 3.19 -10.78
CA SER A 75 5.47 3.28 -12.23
C SER A 75 4.80 4.51 -12.86
N ASP A 76 3.66 4.92 -12.30
CA ASP A 76 2.81 5.97 -12.84
C ASP A 76 2.81 7.24 -11.97
N ALA A 77 3.33 7.17 -10.74
CA ALA A 77 3.23 8.22 -9.74
C ALA A 77 4.57 8.95 -9.53
N THR A 78 4.55 10.28 -9.48
CA THR A 78 5.75 11.09 -9.29
C THR A 78 6.08 11.40 -7.83
N ILE A 79 5.15 11.19 -6.90
CA ILE A 79 5.26 11.59 -5.47
C ILE A 79 5.92 10.55 -4.57
N MET A 80 6.05 9.31 -5.04
CA MET A 80 6.71 8.21 -4.34
C MET A 80 7.54 7.40 -5.33
N SER A 81 8.56 6.70 -4.82
CA SER A 81 9.34 5.76 -5.62
C SER A 81 9.79 4.58 -4.77
N VAL A 82 9.96 3.42 -5.40
CA VAL A 82 10.64 2.29 -4.77
C VAL A 82 12.12 2.34 -5.17
N SER A 83 13.00 2.47 -4.18
CA SER A 83 14.46 2.53 -4.36
C SER A 83 15.14 1.41 -3.59
N ARG A 84 16.38 1.05 -3.96
CA ARG A 84 17.21 0.16 -3.16
C ARG A 84 18.21 0.96 -2.35
N ILE A 85 18.24 0.74 -1.04
CA ILE A 85 19.14 1.40 -0.10
C ILE A 85 19.84 0.31 0.69
N ASN A 86 21.17 0.26 0.59
CA ASN A 86 21.97 -0.83 1.16
C ASN A 86 21.50 -2.24 0.73
N GLY A 87 20.96 -2.35 -0.49
CA GLY A 87 20.43 -3.61 -1.03
C GLY A 87 18.96 -3.90 -0.69
N GLU A 88 18.36 -3.19 0.26
CA GLU A 88 16.97 -3.38 0.69
C GLU A 88 16.00 -2.46 -0.05
N PRO A 89 14.81 -2.95 -0.43
CA PRO A 89 13.81 -2.12 -1.08
C PRO A 89 13.14 -1.18 -0.06
N HIS A 90 13.16 0.11 -0.36
CA HIS A 90 12.57 1.19 0.44
C HIS A 90 11.51 1.91 -0.38
N LEU A 91 10.42 2.29 0.28
CA LEU A 91 9.49 3.28 -0.23
C LEU A 91 10.02 4.67 0.13
N VAL A 92 10.32 5.47 -0.88
CA VAL A 92 10.85 6.83 -0.74
C VAL A 92 9.76 7.82 -1.11
N PHE A 93 9.57 8.83 -0.27
CA PHE A 93 8.59 9.89 -0.42
C PHE A 93 9.25 11.17 -0.93
N LYS A 94 8.61 11.87 -1.86
CA LYS A 94 9.06 13.19 -2.28
C LYS A 94 8.33 14.26 -1.49
N GLY A 95 9.08 15.02 -0.69
CA GLY A 95 8.53 16.07 0.17
C GLY A 95 7.88 15.52 1.44
N ASP A 96 6.81 16.19 1.89
CA ASP A 96 6.11 15.82 3.12
C ASP A 96 5.27 14.54 2.95
N ILE A 97 5.42 13.59 3.88
CA ILE A 97 4.78 12.27 3.81
C ILE A 97 3.26 12.38 3.98
N LYS A 98 2.76 13.30 4.82
CA LYS A 98 1.31 13.48 5.04
C LYS A 98 0.65 14.04 3.79
N GLU A 99 1.29 15.02 3.16
CA GLU A 99 0.82 15.56 1.87
C GLU A 99 0.87 14.50 0.76
N ALA A 100 1.92 13.67 0.72
CA ALA A 100 1.99 12.55 -0.21
C ALA A 100 0.83 11.56 0.01
N ALA A 101 0.57 11.15 1.26
CA ALA A 101 -0.54 10.25 1.61
C ALA A 101 -1.90 10.83 1.16
N LYS A 102 -2.16 12.09 1.52
CA LYS A 102 -3.39 12.80 1.13
C LYS A 102 -3.55 12.84 -0.39
N THR A 103 -2.50 13.19 -1.12
CA THR A 103 -2.50 13.26 -2.59
C THR A 103 -2.83 11.89 -3.22
N VAL A 104 -2.25 10.79 -2.70
CA VAL A 104 -2.58 9.44 -3.17
C VAL A 104 -4.06 9.13 -2.95
N LEU A 105 -4.58 9.45 -1.77
CA LEU A 105 -5.97 9.17 -1.41
C LEU A 105 -6.93 9.93 -2.33
N GLU A 106 -6.74 11.24 -2.49
CA GLU A 106 -7.57 12.09 -3.35
C GLU A 106 -7.56 11.60 -4.80
N ALA A 107 -6.37 11.28 -5.34
CA ALA A 107 -6.24 10.74 -6.69
C ALA A 107 -6.99 9.40 -6.87
N SER A 108 -6.99 8.55 -5.84
CA SER A 108 -7.69 7.26 -5.86
C SER A 108 -9.22 7.42 -5.94
N TYR A 109 -9.78 8.41 -5.22
CA TYR A 109 -11.22 8.68 -5.22
C TYR A 109 -11.67 9.41 -6.49
N VAL A 110 -10.87 10.32 -7.04
CA VAL A 110 -11.19 10.96 -8.33
C VAL A 110 -11.20 9.93 -9.47
N LYS A 111 -10.21 9.04 -9.51
CA LYS A 111 -10.14 7.97 -10.53
C LYS A 111 -11.30 6.99 -10.38
N SER A 112 -11.68 6.66 -9.14
CA SER A 112 -12.84 5.81 -8.86
C SER A 112 -14.16 6.49 -9.25
N SER A 113 -14.33 7.78 -8.97
CA SER A 113 -15.50 8.56 -9.38
C SER A 113 -15.68 8.59 -10.90
N LYS A 114 -14.60 8.83 -11.66
CA LYS A 114 -14.64 8.74 -13.13
C LYS A 114 -15.06 7.35 -13.63
N ARG A 115 -14.60 6.29 -12.94
CA ARG A 115 -14.95 4.90 -13.30
C ARG A 115 -16.41 4.55 -12.96
N VAL A 116 -16.96 5.10 -11.87
CA VAL A 116 -18.38 4.97 -11.51
C VAL A 116 -19.28 5.72 -12.49
N LEU A 117 -18.90 6.94 -12.90
CA LEU A 117 -19.67 7.74 -13.86
C LEU A 117 -19.64 7.16 -15.29
N MET A 118 -18.59 6.43 -15.67
CA MET A 118 -18.49 5.74 -16.96
C MET A 118 -19.00 4.29 -16.94
N GLY A 119 -19.44 3.79 -15.78
CA GLY A 119 -19.81 2.38 -15.55
C GLY A 119 -21.31 2.14 -15.41
N THR A 120 -22.16 2.91 -16.08
CA THR A 120 -23.61 2.62 -16.17
C THR A 120 -24.10 2.91 -17.58
N ILE A 121 -23.86 1.97 -18.49
CA ILE A 121 -24.67 1.72 -19.69
C ILE A 121 -24.60 0.22 -19.99
#